data_AF-A0A167P4U4-F1
#
_entry.id   AF-A0A167P4U4-F1
#
_cell.length_a   1.000
_cell.length_b   1.000
_cell.length_c   1.000
_cell.angle_alpha   90.00
_cell.angle_beta   90.00
_cell.angle_gamma   90.00
#
_symmetry.space_group_name_H-M   'P 1'
#
loop_
_entity.id
_entity.type
_entity.pdbx_description
1 polymer ?
#
loop_
_entity_poly.entity_id
_entity_poly.type
_entity_poly.pdbx_seq_one_letter_code
_entity_poly.pdbx_strand_id
1 'polypeptide(L)'
;MCHWFLGHADSLLKVSIIPRGVGALGYAQYLPKERFWYTTEQLLDRMCMTLGGRVSEEIFFGKITTGAQDDLQKITKMAFEVCANYGMNPVVGPVSYGGARSTEGEFQKPWSEKTGEMLDGEVRKMINEAHERTRQLLTEKQESVVKVAQLLLQKEVLTREDIIDLLGKRPLQSKADEMDAWLDEHGKPDVFPPPGGAEQEVVNFRPDQPSASAARTLRPKPNPFEARYQRYLNAFRRP
;
A
#
# COMPACT_ATOMS: atom_id res chain seq x y z
N MET A 1 9.38 -2.66 -2.23
CA MET A 1 10.26 -3.41 -1.30
C MET A 1 9.51 -4.45 -0.51
N CYS A 2 8.66 -4.09 0.47
CA CYS A 2 7.86 -5.09 1.23
C CYS A 2 7.11 -6.04 0.29
N HIS A 3 6.46 -5.47 -0.72
CA HIS A 3 5.81 -6.20 -1.79
C HIS A 3 6.70 -7.26 -2.48
N TRP A 4 7.97 -6.95 -2.74
CA TRP A 4 8.87 -7.82 -3.51
C TRP A 4 9.32 -9.03 -2.69
N PHE A 5 9.53 -8.84 -1.39
CA PHE A 5 10.12 -9.86 -0.51
C PHE A 5 9.09 -10.62 0.36
N LEU A 6 7.88 -10.08 0.55
CA LEU A 6 6.81 -10.77 1.26
C LEU A 6 6.13 -11.82 0.35
N GLY A 7 5.87 -13.00 0.91
CA GLY A 7 5.38 -14.17 0.18
C GLY A 7 3.93 -14.08 -0.26
N HIS A 8 3.11 -13.31 0.46
CA HIS A 8 1.68 -13.20 0.19
C HIS A 8 1.24 -11.83 -0.32
N ALA A 9 2.19 -10.90 -0.50
CA ALA A 9 1.88 -9.62 -1.10
C ALA A 9 1.29 -9.80 -2.52
N ASP A 10 0.55 -8.79 -2.99
CA ASP A 10 0.01 -8.77 -4.34
C ASP A 10 1.15 -8.81 -5.40
N SER A 11 0.88 -8.70 -6.70
CA SER A 11 1.97 -8.52 -7.70
C SER A 11 1.98 -7.08 -8.23
N LEU A 12 3.15 -6.44 -8.24
CA LEU A 12 3.35 -5.02 -8.53
C LEU A 12 3.48 -4.87 -10.02
N LEU A 13 2.62 -4.03 -10.58
CA LEU A 13 2.67 -3.67 -11.99
C LEU A 13 3.59 -2.48 -12.23
N LYS A 14 3.39 -1.43 -11.43
CA LYS A 14 4.02 -0.14 -11.64
C LYS A 14 4.04 0.67 -10.35
N VAL A 15 5.09 1.44 -10.16
CA VAL A 15 5.20 2.45 -9.09
C VAL A 15 5.57 3.80 -9.68
N SER A 16 5.00 4.87 -9.17
CA SER A 16 5.30 6.23 -9.62
C SER A 16 5.29 7.23 -8.47
N ILE A 17 6.18 8.22 -8.56
CA ILE A 17 6.25 9.39 -7.66
C ILE A 17 5.57 10.63 -8.26
N ILE A 18 4.87 10.48 -9.39
CA ILE A 18 4.12 11.58 -10.00
C ILE A 18 2.86 11.79 -9.14
N PRO A 19 2.61 13.02 -8.63
CA PRO A 19 1.48 13.30 -7.76
C PRO A 19 0.15 13.08 -8.49
N ARG A 20 -0.80 12.45 -7.80
CA ARG A 20 -2.16 12.18 -8.29
C ARG A 20 -3.15 12.62 -7.22
N GLY A 21 -3.98 13.62 -7.52
CA GLY A 21 -5.01 14.10 -6.61
C GLY A 21 -4.47 14.80 -5.35
N VAL A 22 -5.30 14.89 -4.31
CA VAL A 22 -4.99 15.56 -3.04
C VAL A 22 -4.48 14.53 -2.03
N GLY A 23 -3.27 14.73 -1.49
CA GLY A 23 -2.71 13.90 -0.42
C GLY A 23 -1.80 12.74 -0.85
N ALA A 24 -1.92 12.24 -2.08
CA ALA A 24 -1.05 11.18 -2.59
C ALA A 24 0.09 11.74 -3.45
N LEU A 25 1.31 11.69 -2.90
CA LEU A 25 2.54 12.14 -3.58
C LEU A 25 3.16 11.08 -4.51
N GLY A 26 2.50 9.94 -4.65
CA GLY A 26 2.87 8.84 -5.53
C GLY A 26 1.80 7.75 -5.49
N TYR A 27 1.89 6.77 -6.38
CA TYR A 27 0.98 5.63 -6.39
C TYR A 27 1.69 4.34 -6.79
N ALA A 28 1.17 3.23 -6.29
CA ALA A 28 1.56 1.89 -6.69
C ALA A 28 0.33 1.19 -7.29
N GLN A 29 0.51 0.54 -8.43
CA GLN A 29 -0.50 -0.23 -9.12
C GLN A 29 -0.18 -1.71 -8.96
N TYR A 30 -1.18 -2.46 -8.50
CA TYR A 30 -1.09 -3.90 -8.27
C TYR A 30 -2.00 -4.63 -9.23
N LEU A 31 -1.67 -5.89 -9.54
CA LEU A 31 -2.57 -6.78 -10.25
C LEU A 31 -3.78 -7.06 -9.35
N PRO A 32 -5.02 -6.83 -9.82
CA PRO A 32 -6.21 -7.22 -9.08
C PRO A 32 -6.19 -8.74 -8.82
N LYS A 33 -6.44 -9.15 -7.58
CA LYS A 33 -6.68 -10.55 -7.24
C LYS A 33 -8.14 -10.74 -6.92
N GLU A 34 -8.80 -11.64 -7.64
CA GLU A 34 -10.10 -12.17 -7.22
C GLU A 34 -9.87 -13.24 -6.15
N ARG A 35 -9.51 -12.80 -4.94
CA ARG A 35 -9.39 -13.68 -3.77
C ARG A 35 -10.38 -13.26 -2.69
N PHE A 36 -11.30 -14.17 -2.38
CA PHE A 36 -12.36 -13.96 -1.39
C PHE A 36 -11.93 -14.34 0.03
N TRP A 37 -10.95 -15.23 0.18
CA TRP A 37 -10.54 -15.80 1.47
C TRP A 37 -9.07 -15.48 1.76
N TYR A 38 -8.81 -14.94 2.95
CA TYR A 38 -7.46 -14.61 3.41
C TYR A 38 -7.10 -15.43 4.64
N THR A 39 -5.85 -15.89 4.71
CA THR A 39 -5.29 -16.45 5.95
C THR A 39 -4.72 -15.32 6.82
N THR A 40 -4.46 -15.61 8.09
CA THR A 40 -3.89 -14.64 9.03
C THR A 40 -2.53 -14.11 8.55
N GLU A 41 -1.68 -14.98 8.00
CA GLU A 41 -0.36 -14.62 7.47
C GLU A 41 -0.48 -13.68 6.27
N GLN A 42 -1.49 -13.89 5.41
CA GLN A 42 -1.75 -13.03 4.25
C GLN A 42 -2.19 -11.63 4.68
N LEU A 43 -3.04 -11.53 5.70
CA LEU A 43 -3.46 -10.25 6.26
C LEU A 43 -2.30 -9.54 6.95
N LEU A 44 -1.44 -10.28 7.66
CA LEU A 44 -0.23 -9.73 8.27
C LEU A 44 0.75 -9.20 7.21
N ASP A 45 0.99 -9.94 6.12
CA ASP A 45 1.79 -9.48 4.97
C ASP A 45 1.20 -8.20 4.35
N ARG A 46 -0.13 -8.12 4.24
CA ARG A 46 -0.83 -6.94 3.73
C ARG A 46 -0.62 -5.73 4.64
N MET A 47 -0.70 -5.91 5.96
CA MET A 47 -0.37 -4.85 6.93
C MET A 47 1.09 -4.40 6.80
N CYS A 48 2.03 -5.34 6.67
CA CYS A 48 3.45 -5.03 6.49
C CYS A 48 3.71 -4.24 5.20
N MET A 49 3.02 -4.58 4.12
CA MET A 49 3.09 -3.84 2.86
C MET A 49 2.60 -2.40 3.03
N THR A 50 1.46 -2.21 3.68
CA THR A 50 0.86 -0.89 3.92
C THR A 50 1.69 -0.03 4.89
N LEU A 51 2.37 -0.64 5.88
CA LEU A 51 3.29 0.06 6.78
C LEU A 51 4.62 0.47 6.13
N GLY A 52 4.97 -0.13 4.98
CA GLY A 52 6.28 0.02 4.36
C GLY A 52 6.69 1.47 4.10
N GLY A 53 5.76 2.34 3.70
CA GLY A 53 6.03 3.77 3.49
C GLY A 53 6.46 4.47 4.79
N ARG A 54 5.65 4.32 5.84
CA ARG A 54 5.93 4.91 7.16
C ARG A 54 7.23 4.39 7.77
N VAL A 55 7.46 3.08 7.72
CA VAL A 55 8.66 2.46 8.29
C VAL A 55 9.91 2.87 7.51
N SER A 56 9.81 3.01 6.19
CA SER A 56 10.89 3.57 5.38
C SER A 56 11.23 5.01 5.80
N GLU A 57 10.22 5.86 6.01
CA GLU A 57 10.45 7.23 6.50
C GLU A 57 11.18 7.24 7.86
N GLU A 58 10.77 6.35 8.76
CA GLU A 58 11.38 6.21 10.07
C GLU A 58 12.87 5.82 9.98
N ILE A 59 13.20 4.81 9.16
CA ILE A 59 14.57 4.32 9.00
C ILE A 59 15.47 5.36 8.34
N PHE A 60 15.03 5.99 7.25
CA PHE A 60 15.91 6.85 6.44
C PHE A 60 15.91 8.32 6.87
N PHE A 61 14.81 8.84 7.44
CA PHE A 61 14.71 10.25 7.85
C PHE A 61 14.74 10.44 9.37
N GLY A 62 14.56 9.37 10.16
CA GLY A 62 14.41 9.45 11.61
C GLY A 62 13.19 10.26 12.04
N LYS A 63 12.26 10.51 11.12
CA LYS A 63 11.08 11.37 11.29
C LYS A 63 9.92 10.77 10.54
N ILE A 64 8.74 10.90 11.13
CA ILE A 64 7.47 10.46 10.53
C ILE A 64 6.72 11.66 9.96
N THR A 65 5.96 11.42 8.89
CA THR A 65 5.09 12.45 8.29
C THR A 65 3.60 12.12 8.46
N THR A 66 2.74 13.07 8.09
CA THR A 66 1.29 12.87 8.00
C THR A 66 0.87 12.06 6.76
N GLY A 67 1.80 11.77 5.84
CA GLY A 67 1.49 11.07 4.58
C GLY A 67 1.02 9.63 4.74
N ALA A 68 1.27 9.01 5.90
CA ALA A 68 0.85 7.64 6.20
C ALA A 68 -0.53 7.54 6.89
N GLN A 69 -1.32 8.63 6.94
CA GLN A 69 -2.61 8.65 7.63
C GLN A 69 -3.58 7.59 7.07
N ASP A 70 -3.81 7.59 5.75
CA ASP A 70 -4.74 6.66 5.10
C ASP A 70 -4.30 5.20 5.28
N ASP A 71 -3.00 4.96 5.27
CA ASP A 71 -2.41 3.65 5.49
C ASP A 71 -2.69 3.16 6.91
N LEU A 72 -2.45 4.00 7.93
CA LEU A 72 -2.74 3.68 9.32
C LEU A 72 -4.23 3.42 9.57
N GLN A 73 -5.13 4.16 8.92
CA GLN A 73 -6.57 3.90 9.01
C GLN A 73 -6.93 2.53 8.44
N LYS A 74 -6.40 2.18 7.27
CA LYS A 74 -6.63 0.87 6.63
C LYS A 74 -6.10 -0.28 7.49
N ILE A 75 -4.89 -0.14 8.02
CA ILE A 75 -4.27 -1.14 8.90
C ILE A 75 -5.08 -1.31 10.18
N THR A 76 -5.49 -0.22 10.82
CA THR A 76 -6.30 -0.26 12.04
C THR A 76 -7.62 -0.99 11.79
N LYS A 77 -8.34 -0.62 10.72
CA LYS A 77 -9.58 -1.30 10.34
C LYS A 77 -9.34 -2.81 10.11
N MET A 78 -8.31 -3.16 9.36
CA MET A 78 -7.98 -4.56 9.08
C MET A 78 -7.66 -5.35 10.36
N ALA A 79 -6.87 -4.79 11.26
CA ALA A 79 -6.51 -5.43 12.52
C ALA A 79 -7.74 -5.65 13.42
N PHE A 80 -8.66 -4.69 13.45
CA PHE A 80 -9.95 -4.86 14.12
C PHE A 80 -10.78 -5.99 13.51
N GLU A 81 -10.90 -6.09 12.19
CA GLU A 81 -11.63 -7.19 11.54
C GLU A 81 -11.02 -8.56 11.87
N VAL A 82 -9.68 -8.65 11.86
CA VAL A 82 -8.96 -9.88 12.21
C VAL A 82 -9.23 -10.29 13.66
N CYS A 83 -9.16 -9.34 14.59
CA CYS A 83 -9.30 -9.62 16.02
C CYS A 83 -10.74 -9.82 16.47
N ALA A 84 -11.67 -9.02 15.95
CA ALA A 84 -13.05 -8.97 16.43
C ALA A 84 -14.04 -9.81 15.61
N ASN A 85 -13.78 -10.04 14.32
CA ASN A 85 -14.81 -10.57 13.41
C ASN A 85 -14.42 -11.87 12.72
N TYR A 86 -13.13 -12.09 12.45
CA TYR A 86 -12.67 -13.30 11.74
C TYR A 86 -12.29 -14.45 12.68
N GLY A 87 -12.28 -14.23 14.00
CA GLY A 87 -11.91 -15.26 14.96
C GLY A 87 -10.46 -15.73 14.84
N MET A 88 -9.58 -14.88 14.29
CA MET A 88 -8.18 -15.20 14.01
C MET A 88 -7.24 -14.85 15.18
N ASN A 89 -7.75 -14.17 16.21
CA ASN A 89 -6.95 -13.83 17.38
C ASN A 89 -7.05 -14.94 18.46
N PRO A 90 -5.93 -15.49 18.96
CA PRO A 90 -5.95 -16.60 19.90
C PRO A 90 -6.47 -16.23 21.31
N VAL A 91 -6.41 -14.95 21.69
CA VAL A 91 -6.90 -14.46 23.00
C VAL A 91 -8.41 -14.27 22.98
N VAL A 92 -8.92 -13.68 21.90
CA VAL A 92 -10.36 -13.46 21.69
C VAL A 92 -11.07 -14.78 21.34
N GLY A 93 -10.40 -15.63 20.56
CA GLY A 93 -10.93 -16.92 20.10
C GLY A 93 -11.84 -16.79 18.86
N PRO A 94 -12.48 -17.90 18.46
CA PRO A 94 -13.28 -18.00 17.23
C PRO A 94 -14.68 -17.37 17.40
N VAL A 95 -14.75 -16.11 17.80
CA VAL A 95 -15.98 -15.33 17.94
C VAL A 95 -16.04 -14.21 16.91
N SER A 96 -17.25 -13.74 16.61
CA SER A 96 -17.49 -12.64 15.68
C SER A 96 -18.43 -11.62 16.30
N TYR A 97 -17.99 -10.36 16.31
CA TYR A 97 -18.73 -9.24 16.89
C TYR A 97 -19.46 -8.38 15.84
N GLY A 98 -19.80 -8.93 14.67
CA GLY A 98 -20.78 -8.34 13.76
C GLY A 98 -20.25 -7.48 12.60
N GLY A 99 -18.93 -7.31 12.44
CA GLY A 99 -18.32 -6.73 11.23
C GLY A 99 -18.76 -5.29 10.90
N ALA A 100 -18.29 -4.76 9.77
CA ALA A 100 -18.66 -3.45 9.23
C ALA A 100 -20.18 -3.23 8.97
N ARG A 101 -21.02 -4.26 9.15
CA ARG A 101 -22.48 -4.18 9.03
C ARG A 101 -23.20 -3.83 10.33
N SER A 102 -22.49 -3.83 11.46
CA SER A 102 -23.09 -3.58 12.79
C SER A 102 -23.22 -2.09 13.16
N THR A 103 -22.82 -1.14 12.31
CA THR A 103 -22.73 0.27 12.72
C THR A 103 -23.04 1.29 11.61
N GLU A 104 -24.20 1.16 10.97
CA GLU A 104 -24.90 2.35 10.46
C GLU A 104 -26.14 2.59 11.34
N GLY A 105 -25.91 3.16 12.54
CA GLY A 105 -26.99 3.64 13.42
C GLY A 105 -27.07 3.01 14.82
N GLU A 106 -26.39 1.89 15.08
CA GLU A 106 -26.32 1.33 16.44
C GLU A 106 -25.23 2.04 17.26
N PHE A 107 -25.65 2.79 18.28
CA PHE A 107 -24.77 3.51 19.21
C PHE A 107 -24.00 2.58 20.16
N GLN A 108 -24.34 1.29 20.20
CA GLN A 108 -23.81 0.37 21.21
C GLN A 108 -22.97 -0.73 20.57
N LYS A 109 -21.71 -0.80 20.97
CA LYS A 109 -20.79 -1.87 20.57
C LYS A 109 -21.32 -3.22 21.06
N PRO A 110 -21.27 -4.30 20.26
CA PRO A 110 -21.77 -5.63 20.65
C PRO A 110 -20.80 -6.40 21.58
N TRP A 111 -20.08 -5.68 22.45
CA TRP A 111 -19.16 -6.27 23.43
C TRP A 111 -19.09 -5.42 24.70
N SER A 112 -18.65 -6.05 25.80
CA SER A 112 -18.44 -5.36 27.08
C SER A 112 -17.23 -4.41 27.02
N GLU A 113 -17.16 -3.41 27.90
CA GLU A 113 -15.98 -2.54 28.03
C GLU A 113 -14.68 -3.33 28.23
N LYS A 114 -14.72 -4.37 29.08
CA LYS A 114 -13.57 -5.25 29.31
C LYS A 114 -13.10 -5.96 28.04
N THR A 115 -14.04 -6.38 27.20
CA THR A 115 -13.73 -6.97 25.89
C THR A 115 -13.19 -5.91 24.92
N GLY A 116 -13.70 -4.68 24.98
CA GLY A 116 -13.20 -3.56 24.19
C GLY A 116 -11.74 -3.24 24.50
N GLU A 117 -11.38 -3.13 25.78
CA GLU A 117 -10.00 -2.91 26.21
C GLU A 117 -9.07 -4.05 25.76
N MET A 118 -9.53 -5.30 25.85
CA MET A 118 -8.80 -6.47 25.35
C MET A 118 -8.57 -6.38 23.83
N LEU A 119 -9.60 -6.04 23.05
CA LEU A 119 -9.49 -5.87 21.60
C LEU A 119 -8.51 -4.76 21.23
N ASP A 120 -8.56 -3.61 21.90
CA ASP A 120 -7.62 -2.50 21.67
C ASP A 120 -6.17 -2.94 21.91
N GLY A 121 -5.93 -3.74 22.95
CA GLY A 121 -4.63 -4.32 23.25
C GLY A 121 -4.14 -5.27 22.16
N GLU A 122 -4.98 -6.20 21.72
CA GLU A 122 -4.64 -7.19 20.69
C GLU A 122 -4.44 -6.55 19.30
N VAL A 123 -5.26 -5.55 18.94
CA VAL A 123 -5.08 -4.76 17.72
C VAL A 123 -3.73 -4.05 17.75
N ARG A 124 -3.40 -3.37 18.85
CA ARG A 124 -2.11 -2.68 18.98
C ARG A 124 -0.94 -3.66 18.87
N LYS A 125 -1.05 -4.82 19.50
CA LYS A 125 -0.03 -5.88 19.45
C LYS A 125 0.21 -6.35 18.01
N MET A 126 -0.85 -6.64 17.26
CA MET A 126 -0.77 -7.07 15.86
C MET A 126 -0.14 -6.01 14.96
N ILE A 127 -0.52 -4.74 15.13
CA ILE A 127 0.04 -3.63 14.34
C ILE A 127 1.53 -3.44 14.68
N ASN A 128 1.91 -3.55 15.95
CA ASN A 128 3.31 -3.47 16.38
C ASN A 128 4.14 -4.63 15.83
N GLU A 129 3.60 -5.84 15.79
CA GLU A 129 4.25 -7.00 15.17
C GLU A 129 4.48 -6.77 13.67
N ALA A 130 3.45 -6.28 12.95
CA ALA A 130 3.58 -5.93 11.54
C ALA A 130 4.61 -4.81 11.32
N HIS A 131 4.65 -3.80 12.19
CA HIS A 131 5.63 -2.70 12.14
C HIS A 131 7.04 -3.23 12.32
N GLU A 132 7.29 -4.03 13.35
CA GLU A 132 8.62 -4.56 13.65
C GLU A 132 9.11 -5.51 12.56
N ARG A 133 8.24 -6.41 12.07
CA ARG A 133 8.55 -7.26 10.93
C ARG A 133 8.90 -6.46 9.67
N THR A 134 8.18 -5.36 9.43
CA THR A 134 8.47 -4.46 8.31
C THR A 134 9.80 -3.74 8.51
N ARG A 135 10.10 -3.29 9.74
CA ARG A 135 11.36 -2.63 10.08
C ARG A 135 12.53 -3.57 9.84
N GLN A 136 12.46 -4.80 10.31
CA GLN A 136 13.48 -5.82 10.11
C GLN A 136 13.71 -6.06 8.62
N LEU A 137 12.65 -6.27 7.84
CA LEU A 137 12.74 -6.48 6.40
C LEU A 137 13.40 -5.30 5.66
N LEU A 138 12.97 -4.07 5.95
CA LEU A 138 13.50 -2.88 5.28
C LEU A 138 14.94 -2.55 5.72
N THR A 139 15.32 -2.93 6.94
CA THR A 139 16.69 -2.81 7.44
C THR A 139 17.60 -3.84 6.76
N GLU A 140 17.16 -5.10 6.67
CA GLU A 140 17.92 -6.15 5.98
C GLU A 140 18.10 -5.83 4.48
N LYS A 141 17.08 -5.24 3.85
CA LYS A 141 17.09 -4.86 2.42
C LYS A 141 17.37 -3.38 2.19
N GLN A 142 18.05 -2.71 3.12
CA GLN A 142 18.27 -1.26 3.09
C GLN A 142 18.96 -0.81 1.80
N GLU A 143 20.01 -1.51 1.35
CA GLU A 143 20.71 -1.19 0.10
C GLU A 143 19.78 -1.25 -1.12
N SER A 144 18.93 -2.28 -1.18
CA SER A 144 17.96 -2.44 -2.25
C SER A 144 16.88 -1.34 -2.23
N VAL A 145 16.46 -0.88 -1.05
CA VAL A 145 15.55 0.26 -0.92
C VAL A 145 16.18 1.52 -1.51
N VAL A 146 17.46 1.77 -1.19
CA VAL A 146 18.20 2.93 -1.71
C VAL A 146 18.32 2.88 -3.24
N LYS A 147 18.68 1.72 -3.80
CA LYS A 147 18.77 1.53 -5.25
C LYS A 147 17.45 1.85 -5.94
N VAL A 148 16.34 1.30 -5.44
CA VAL A 148 14.99 1.55 -6.01
C VAL A 148 14.61 3.02 -5.90
N ALA A 149 14.89 3.66 -4.76
CA ALA A 149 14.60 5.08 -4.55
C ALA A 149 15.40 5.97 -5.52
N GLN A 150 16.68 5.68 -5.74
CA GLN A 150 17.51 6.41 -6.70
C GLN A 150 16.99 6.25 -8.13
N LEU A 151 16.59 5.05 -8.54
CA LEU A 151 16.03 4.81 -9.86
C LEU A 151 14.67 5.51 -10.03
N LEU A 152 13.82 5.49 -9.00
CA LEU A 152 12.55 6.23 -8.99
C LEU A 152 12.74 7.74 -9.16
N LEU A 153 13.78 8.31 -8.58
CA LEU A 153 14.11 9.73 -8.75
C LEU A 153 14.58 10.06 -10.18
N GLN A 154 15.17 9.09 -10.89
CA GLN A 154 15.63 9.29 -12.27
C GLN A 154 14.51 9.11 -13.30
N LYS A 155 13.65 8.10 -13.13
CA LYS A 155 12.62 7.73 -14.11
C LYS A 155 11.20 8.23 -13.77
N GLU A 156 10.94 8.62 -12.51
CA GLU A 156 9.64 9.00 -11.95
C GLU A 156 8.56 7.89 -11.94
N VAL A 157 8.72 6.88 -12.78
CA VAL A 157 7.87 5.69 -12.93
C VAL A 157 8.80 4.48 -13.12
N LEU A 158 8.58 3.43 -12.34
CA LEU A 158 9.22 2.12 -12.56
C LEU A 158 8.17 1.07 -12.88
N THR A 159 8.45 0.27 -13.91
CA THR A 159 7.68 -0.94 -14.22
C THR A 159 8.24 -2.14 -13.46
N ARG A 160 7.57 -3.29 -13.57
CA ARG A 160 8.09 -4.53 -12.98
C ARG A 160 9.46 -4.91 -13.57
N GLU A 161 9.65 -4.75 -14.88
CA GLU A 161 10.90 -5.06 -15.57
C GLU A 161 12.06 -4.26 -14.99
N ASP A 162 11.87 -2.95 -14.75
CA ASP A 162 12.88 -2.11 -14.10
C ASP A 162 13.31 -2.64 -12.72
N ILE A 163 12.34 -3.17 -11.95
CA ILE A 163 12.60 -3.75 -10.63
C ILE A 163 13.34 -5.08 -10.75
N ILE A 164 13.01 -5.92 -11.74
CA ILE A 164 13.72 -7.18 -12.01
C ILE A 164 15.16 -6.91 -12.41
N ASP A 165 15.38 -5.94 -13.30
CA ASP A 165 16.73 -5.59 -13.76
C ASP A 165 17.59 -5.06 -12.60
N LEU A 166 16.97 -4.37 -11.63
CA LEU A 166 17.67 -3.78 -10.49
C LEU A 166 17.90 -4.75 -9.32
N LEU A 167 16.91 -5.59 -8.99
CA LEU A 167 16.90 -6.44 -7.80
C LEU A 167 17.03 -7.94 -8.10
N GLY A 168 17.00 -8.32 -9.37
CA GLY A 168 16.87 -9.71 -9.81
C GLY A 168 15.45 -10.24 -9.69
N LYS A 169 15.28 -11.53 -10.02
CA LYS A 169 13.98 -12.21 -9.91
C LYS A 169 13.48 -12.20 -8.45
N ARG A 170 12.17 -12.13 -8.30
CA ARG A 170 11.50 -12.15 -6.99
C ARG A 170 11.86 -13.44 -6.24
N PRO A 171 12.39 -13.38 -5.00
CA PRO A 171 12.88 -14.55 -4.27
C PRO A 171 11.73 -15.28 -3.54
N LEU A 172 10.72 -15.76 -4.27
CA LEU A 172 9.63 -16.56 -3.70
C LEU A 172 9.81 -18.05 -4.04
N GLN A 173 9.82 -18.89 -3.00
CA GLN A 173 10.18 -20.31 -3.12
C GLN A 173 9.06 -21.22 -3.66
N SER A 174 7.78 -20.80 -3.68
CA SER A 174 6.67 -21.76 -3.89
C SER A 174 5.53 -21.34 -4.81
N LYS A 175 5.61 -20.18 -5.47
CA LYS A 175 4.68 -19.78 -6.52
C LYS A 175 5.48 -19.12 -7.62
N ALA A 176 5.28 -19.53 -8.87
CA ALA A 176 5.60 -18.66 -10.00
C ALA A 176 5.03 -17.28 -9.68
N ASP A 177 5.77 -16.20 -9.92
CA ASP A 177 5.24 -14.85 -9.71
C ASP A 177 3.90 -14.82 -10.44
N GLU A 178 2.81 -14.53 -9.73
CA GLU A 178 1.46 -14.58 -10.31
C GLU A 178 1.38 -13.62 -11.52
N MET A 179 2.26 -12.60 -11.55
CA MET A 179 2.48 -11.76 -12.72
C MET A 179 3.11 -12.49 -13.90
N ASP A 180 4.10 -13.35 -13.68
CA ASP A 180 4.73 -14.14 -14.75
C ASP A 180 3.68 -15.06 -15.39
N ALA A 181 2.87 -15.74 -14.56
CA ALA A 181 1.76 -16.56 -15.04
C ALA A 181 0.71 -15.74 -15.82
N TRP A 182 0.35 -14.56 -15.33
CA TRP A 182 -0.60 -13.68 -16.01
C TRP A 182 -0.06 -13.15 -17.36
N LEU A 183 1.22 -12.77 -17.40
CA LEU A 183 1.91 -12.31 -18.61
C LEU A 183 2.07 -13.44 -19.65
N ASP A 184 2.31 -14.67 -19.21
CA ASP A 184 2.36 -15.85 -20.07
C ASP A 184 1.00 -16.13 -20.72
N GLU A 185 -0.11 -15.89 -20.00
CA GLU A 185 -1.48 -16.11 -20.48
C GLU A 185 -2.01 -14.97 -21.36
N HIS A 186 -1.72 -13.71 -21.02
CA HIS A 186 -2.34 -12.53 -21.66
C HIS A 186 -1.40 -11.75 -22.59
N GLY A 187 -0.12 -12.13 -22.66
CA GLY A 187 0.92 -11.37 -23.36
C GLY A 187 1.28 -10.07 -22.62
N LYS A 188 2.43 -9.47 -22.97
CA LYS A 188 2.83 -8.17 -22.40
C LYS A 188 1.94 -7.06 -22.96
N PRO A 189 1.13 -6.35 -22.15
CA PRO A 189 0.38 -5.22 -22.66
C PRO A 189 1.32 -4.04 -22.92
N ASP A 190 1.21 -3.40 -24.10
CA ASP A 190 1.97 -2.19 -24.45
C ASP A 190 1.62 -0.99 -23.55
N VAL A 191 0.41 -0.99 -22.96
CA VAL A 191 -0.09 0.04 -22.06
C VAL A 191 -0.93 -0.61 -20.97
N PHE A 192 -0.48 -0.59 -19.73
CA PHE A 192 -1.34 -0.93 -18.61
C PHE A 192 -2.41 0.15 -18.44
N PRO A 193 -3.70 -0.21 -18.32
CA PRO A 193 -4.76 0.77 -18.13
C PRO A 193 -4.47 1.61 -16.89
N PRO A 194 -4.76 2.93 -16.93
CA PRO A 194 -4.56 3.80 -15.77
C PRO A 194 -5.35 3.24 -14.58
N PRO A 195 -4.79 3.26 -13.36
CA PRO A 195 -5.56 2.91 -12.17
C PRO A 195 -6.64 3.97 -12.00
N GLY A 196 -7.90 3.58 -12.23
CA GLY A 196 -9.07 4.47 -12.31
C GLY A 196 -10.12 4.09 -13.35
N GLY A 197 -9.90 3.07 -14.18
CA GLY A 197 -10.85 2.60 -15.21
C GLY A 197 -11.83 1.51 -14.76
N ALA A 198 -12.25 1.51 -13.49
CA ALA A 198 -13.41 0.76 -13.04
C ALA A 198 -14.28 1.71 -12.22
N GLU A 199 -14.79 2.75 -12.88
CA GLU A 199 -16.11 3.24 -12.50
C GLU A 199 -17.03 2.03 -12.71
N GLN A 200 -17.51 1.45 -11.61
CA GLN A 200 -18.77 0.72 -11.69
C GLN A 200 -19.76 1.70 -12.32
N GLU A 201 -20.25 1.39 -13.51
CA GLU A 201 -21.43 2.03 -14.09
C GLU A 201 -22.57 1.92 -13.07
N VAL A 202 -22.73 2.93 -12.23
CA VAL A 202 -24.02 3.22 -11.64
C VAL A 202 -24.79 3.85 -12.79
N VAL A 203 -25.61 3.02 -13.44
CA VAL A 203 -26.50 3.39 -14.52
C VAL A 203 -27.38 4.55 -14.07
N ASN A 204 -26.99 5.77 -14.36
CA ASN A 204 -27.81 6.96 -14.16
C ASN A 204 -28.06 7.60 -15.53
N PHE A 205 -29.19 7.20 -16.08
CA PHE A 205 -29.82 7.79 -17.25
C PHE A 205 -30.08 9.29 -16.99
N ARG A 206 -29.48 10.18 -17.80
CA ARG A 206 -30.13 11.43 -18.25
C ARG A 206 -29.35 12.13 -19.39
N PRO A 207 -30.05 12.77 -20.34
CA PRO A 207 -29.51 13.15 -21.65
C PRO A 207 -28.96 14.59 -21.71
N ASP A 208 -27.98 14.77 -22.62
CA ASP A 208 -27.52 15.96 -23.35
C ASP A 208 -27.26 17.29 -22.61
N GLN A 209 -26.01 17.81 -22.70
CA GLN A 209 -25.66 19.05 -23.44
C GLN A 209 -24.15 19.42 -23.38
N PRO A 210 -23.62 20.29 -24.28
CA PRO A 210 -22.27 20.21 -24.83
C PRO A 210 -21.19 21.15 -24.23
N SER A 211 -19.96 20.90 -24.69
CA SER A 211 -18.63 21.42 -24.33
C SER A 211 -18.38 22.94 -24.34
N ALA A 212 -17.39 23.40 -23.55
CA ALA A 212 -16.62 24.61 -23.88
C ALA A 212 -15.15 24.52 -23.41
N SER A 213 -14.24 24.86 -24.34
CA SER A 213 -12.78 24.93 -24.21
C SER A 213 -12.30 26.26 -23.62
N ALA A 214 -11.13 26.28 -22.95
CA ALA A 214 -10.17 27.40 -23.05
C ALA A 214 -8.78 26.98 -22.50
N ALA A 215 -7.77 26.98 -23.38
CA ALA A 215 -6.37 26.81 -23.02
C ALA A 215 -5.78 28.14 -22.51
N ARG A 216 -5.12 28.12 -21.35
CA ARG A 216 -4.36 29.27 -20.80
C ARG A 216 -2.92 28.83 -20.55
N THR A 217 -2.00 29.41 -21.31
CA THR A 217 -0.54 29.18 -21.22
C THR A 217 0.00 29.71 -19.89
N LEU A 218 0.42 28.81 -19.01
CA LEU A 218 1.11 29.11 -17.75
C LEU A 218 2.62 28.92 -17.94
N ARG A 219 3.40 29.97 -17.65
CA ARG A 219 4.86 29.86 -17.52
C ARG A 219 5.20 28.85 -16.41
N PRO A 220 6.23 28.00 -16.56
CA PRO A 220 6.56 27.01 -15.53
C PRO A 220 7.03 27.71 -14.26
N LYS A 221 6.31 27.48 -13.16
CA LYS A 221 6.77 27.85 -11.82
C LYS A 221 7.95 26.94 -11.44
N PRO A 222 8.94 27.45 -10.69
CA PRO A 222 10.07 26.64 -10.22
C PRO A 222 9.56 25.43 -9.43
N ASN A 223 10.13 24.26 -9.73
CA ASN A 223 9.72 22.98 -9.17
C ASN A 223 9.98 22.97 -7.64
N PRO A 224 8.93 22.93 -6.79
CA PRO A 224 9.12 22.89 -5.33
C PRO A 224 9.81 21.60 -4.85
N PHE A 225 9.90 20.57 -5.70
CA PHE A 225 10.54 19.29 -5.42
C PHE A 225 12.07 19.33 -5.50
N GLU A 226 12.67 20.34 -6.14
CA GLU A 226 14.14 20.48 -6.20
C GLU A 226 14.73 20.69 -4.79
N ALA A 227 14.06 21.50 -3.96
CA ALA A 227 14.49 21.73 -2.58
C ALA A 227 14.33 20.48 -1.69
N ARG A 228 13.34 19.63 -1.99
CA ARG A 228 13.16 18.34 -1.31
C ARG A 228 14.22 17.34 -1.77
N TYR A 229 14.50 17.27 -3.07
CA TYR A 229 15.54 16.43 -3.68
C TYR A 229 16.93 16.70 -3.08
N GLN A 230 17.30 17.98 -2.92
CA GLN A 230 18.58 18.33 -2.29
C GLN A 230 18.64 17.91 -0.80
N ARG A 231 17.52 17.92 -0.07
CA ARG A 231 17.46 17.38 1.31
C ARG A 231 17.62 15.86 1.34
N TYR A 232 17.09 15.14 0.34
CA TYR A 232 17.28 13.70 0.20
C TYR A 232 18.75 13.35 -0.04
N LEU A 233 19.40 13.97 -1.03
CA LEU A 233 20.82 13.71 -1.33
C LEU A 233 21.75 13.99 -0.15
N ASN A 234 21.43 15.02 0.64
CA ASN A 234 22.22 15.39 1.82
C ASN A 234 22.02 14.45 3.02
N ALA A 235 20.88 13.76 3.11
CA ALA A 235 20.65 12.75 4.15
C ALA A 235 21.47 11.47 3.90
N PHE A 236 21.75 11.13 2.63
CA PHE A 236 22.53 9.96 2.23
C PHE A 236 24.05 10.18 2.20
N ARG A 237 24.54 11.41 2.41
CA ARG A 237 25.97 11.78 2.35
C ARG A 237 26.66 11.90 3.72
N ARG A 238 25.95 11.69 4.83
CA ARG A 238 26.60 11.73 6.15
C ARG A 238 27.27 10.38 6.44
N PRO A 239 28.55 10.37 6.84
CA PRO A 239 29.29 9.15 7.18
C PRO A 239 28.70 8.46 8.41
#